data_AF-A0A7S0WTG2-F1
#
_entry.id   AF-A0A7S0WTG2-F1
#
_cell.length_a   1.000
_cell.length_b   1.000
_cell.length_c   1.000
_cell.angle_alpha   90.00
_cell.angle_beta   90.00
_cell.angle_gamma   90.00
#
_symmetry.space_group_name_H-M   'P 1'
#
loop_
_entity.id
_entity.type
_entity.pdbx_description
1 polymer ?
#
loop_
_entity_poly.entity_id
_entity_poly.type
_entity_poly.pdbx_seq_one_letter_code
_entity_poly.pdbx_strand_id
1 'polypeptide(L)'
;MVSRHELSRHELLSTCLLLAIFMMKAGNAKSETWGGLPEQLLNRASSMHTKAGAADFDHQPWVEQVGKHPKVYLFHGFLTDEERRHIIKLAAPEMKRSTVVGEGGKGVVDNIRTSYGMFIRRLADPVIERVERRIALYTHVPVSHQEDIQVLRYEKTQTYGAHYDSSYDKGGPGPKYRLATMLMYLSDVEEGGETAFPVKSEWADPDIPRRLEAAGVRFSECAQGHVAAKPKAGDAVLFYSYHPNGTQDVASMHTGCPVIKGIKWAAPVWIHIDEFNPPLARPTGLEAAPRDPGMCEDRHERCGEWAKAGECTRNPGFMTGQGTTAPGACRRSCAVCTPCSAG
;
A
#
# COMPACT_ATOMS: atom_id res chain seq x y z
N MET A 1 -64.45 -42.32 -0.49
CA MET A 1 -64.19 -42.33 -1.94
C MET A 1 -63.60 -40.98 -2.33
N VAL A 2 -62.28 -40.88 -2.48
CA VAL A 2 -61.62 -39.74 -3.15
C VAL A 2 -60.55 -40.34 -4.04
N SER A 3 -60.59 -39.91 -5.30
CA SER A 3 -59.94 -40.50 -6.48
C SER A 3 -58.42 -40.36 -6.43
N ARG A 4 -57.71 -41.42 -6.83
CA ARG A 4 -56.28 -41.37 -7.17
C ARG A 4 -56.17 -40.73 -8.56
N HIS A 5 -55.62 -39.52 -8.64
CA HIS A 5 -55.18 -38.95 -9.91
C HIS A 5 -53.87 -39.63 -10.32
N GLU A 6 -53.95 -40.51 -11.32
CA GLU A 6 -52.79 -40.94 -12.10
C GLU A 6 -52.32 -39.75 -12.94
N LEU A 7 -51.17 -39.19 -12.57
CA LEU A 7 -50.44 -38.23 -13.40
C LEU A 7 -49.95 -38.94 -14.66
N SER A 8 -50.52 -38.54 -15.80
CA SER A 8 -50.12 -38.96 -17.14
C SER A 8 -48.61 -38.81 -17.34
N ARG A 9 -47.97 -39.81 -17.97
CA ARG A 9 -46.55 -39.80 -18.38
C ARG A 9 -46.11 -38.51 -19.10
N HIS A 10 -47.05 -37.78 -19.73
CA HIS A 10 -46.78 -36.49 -20.36
C HIS A 10 -46.58 -35.33 -19.36
N GLU A 11 -47.20 -35.34 -18.18
CA GLU A 11 -47.01 -34.29 -17.17
C GLU A 11 -45.69 -34.47 -16.39
N LEU A 12 -45.25 -35.72 -16.18
CA LEU A 12 -43.94 -36.03 -15.60
C LEU A 12 -42.78 -35.62 -16.55
N LEU A 13 -42.95 -35.78 -17.87
CA LEU A 13 -41.95 -35.31 -18.84
C LEU A 13 -41.93 -33.78 -18.96
N SER A 14 -43.08 -33.10 -18.84
CA SER A 14 -43.16 -31.64 -18.88
C SER A 14 -42.58 -30.98 -17.63
N THR A 15 -42.82 -31.55 -16.44
CA THR A 15 -42.25 -31.06 -15.18
C THR A 15 -40.74 -31.32 -15.07
N CYS A 16 -40.23 -32.46 -15.57
CA CYS A 16 -38.79 -32.70 -15.67
C CYS A 16 -38.11 -31.77 -16.71
N LEU A 17 -38.78 -31.42 -17.80
CA LEU A 17 -38.23 -30.48 -18.80
C LEU A 17 -38.22 -29.04 -18.27
N LEU A 18 -39.24 -28.62 -17.49
CA LEU A 18 -39.27 -27.31 -16.83
C LEU A 18 -38.24 -27.19 -15.70
N LEU A 19 -38.01 -28.26 -14.92
CA LEU A 19 -36.91 -28.32 -13.94
C LEU A 19 -35.52 -28.34 -14.61
N ALA A 20 -35.38 -29.01 -15.76
CA ALA A 20 -34.14 -28.98 -16.54
C ALA A 20 -33.88 -27.59 -17.17
N ILE A 21 -34.91 -26.87 -17.60
CA ILE A 21 -34.79 -25.49 -18.10
C ILE A 21 -34.50 -24.50 -16.96
N PHE A 22 -35.03 -24.73 -15.76
CA PHE A 22 -34.69 -23.92 -14.59
C PHE A 22 -33.27 -24.22 -14.08
N MET A 23 -32.80 -25.47 -14.16
CA MET A 23 -31.41 -25.84 -13.85
C MET A 23 -30.41 -25.46 -14.96
N MET A 24 -30.83 -25.36 -16.23
CA MET A 24 -29.97 -24.86 -17.32
C MET A 24 -29.91 -23.33 -17.41
N LYS A 25 -30.87 -22.60 -16.82
CA LYS A 25 -30.76 -21.14 -16.63
C LYS A 25 -30.00 -20.73 -15.37
N ALA A 26 -29.70 -21.67 -14.47
CA ALA A 26 -28.81 -21.45 -13.33
C ALA A 26 -27.31 -21.65 -13.67
N GLY A 27 -26.97 -21.89 -14.93
CA GLY A 27 -25.62 -22.22 -15.38
C GLY A 27 -25.10 -21.33 -16.49
N ASN A 28 -25.05 -20.00 -16.31
CA ASN A 28 -23.97 -19.14 -16.85
C ASN A 28 -24.05 -17.69 -16.37
N ALA A 29 -24.39 -17.44 -15.10
CA ALA A 29 -23.91 -16.21 -14.48
C ALA A 29 -22.40 -16.46 -14.26
N LYS A 30 -21.56 -15.98 -15.19
CA LYS A 30 -20.14 -15.78 -14.87
C LYS A 30 -20.15 -14.88 -13.66
N SER A 31 -19.91 -15.45 -12.48
CA SER A 31 -19.83 -14.67 -11.28
C SER A 31 -18.71 -13.66 -11.51
N GLU A 32 -19.01 -12.36 -11.39
CA GLU A 32 -18.03 -11.28 -11.28
C GLU A 32 -17.26 -11.35 -9.95
N THR A 33 -17.13 -12.55 -9.42
CA THR A 33 -16.31 -12.84 -8.27
C THR A 33 -14.88 -12.91 -8.78
N TRP A 34 -14.01 -12.15 -8.15
CA TRP A 34 -12.58 -12.34 -8.23
C TRP A 34 -12.27 -13.81 -7.90
N GLY A 35 -12.15 -14.69 -8.92
CA GLY A 35 -12.15 -16.14 -8.77
C GLY A 35 -11.17 -16.62 -7.71
N GLY A 36 -11.67 -16.73 -6.48
CA GLY A 36 -10.86 -16.94 -5.30
C GLY A 36 -9.75 -15.91 -5.03
N LEU A 37 -9.34 -14.97 -5.90
CA LEU A 37 -8.06 -14.28 -5.67
C LEU A 37 -8.00 -13.51 -4.34
N PRO A 38 -8.90 -12.59 -3.96
CA PRO A 38 -8.86 -11.92 -2.67
C PRO A 38 -9.17 -12.86 -1.49
N GLU A 39 -10.07 -13.82 -1.66
CA GLU A 39 -10.52 -14.70 -0.56
C GLU A 39 -9.54 -15.87 -0.33
N GLN A 40 -8.86 -16.35 -1.36
CA GLN A 40 -7.70 -17.22 -1.30
C GLN A 40 -6.43 -16.46 -0.96
N LEU A 41 -6.29 -15.16 -1.28
CA LEU A 41 -5.20 -14.32 -0.77
C LEU A 41 -5.41 -13.96 0.71
N LEU A 42 -6.64 -13.82 1.19
CA LEU A 42 -6.98 -13.64 2.61
C LEU A 42 -6.90 -14.98 3.38
N ASN A 43 -7.41 -16.09 2.83
CA ASN A 43 -7.24 -17.42 3.43
C ASN A 43 -5.79 -17.92 3.34
N ARG A 44 -5.01 -17.48 2.35
CA ARG A 44 -3.54 -17.65 2.34
C ARG A 44 -2.82 -16.57 3.13
N ALA A 45 -3.42 -15.43 3.48
CA ALA A 45 -2.84 -14.55 4.49
C ALA A 45 -2.86 -15.25 5.86
N SER A 46 -3.89 -16.06 6.12
CA SER A 46 -3.93 -17.01 7.24
C SER A 46 -2.94 -18.19 7.09
N SER A 47 -2.52 -18.53 5.86
CA SER A 47 -1.64 -19.68 5.58
C SER A 47 -0.22 -19.34 5.08
N MET A 48 0.14 -18.06 4.91
CA MET A 48 1.49 -17.55 4.62
C MET A 48 2.23 -17.21 5.92
N HIS A 49 1.83 -17.84 7.03
CA HIS A 49 2.50 -17.76 8.31
C HIS A 49 3.92 -18.36 8.34
N THR A 50 4.49 -18.78 7.22
CA THR A 50 5.83 -19.40 7.20
C THR A 50 6.61 -19.04 5.94
N LYS A 51 7.21 -17.83 5.90
CA LYS A 51 8.63 -17.61 5.47
C LYS A 51 9.08 -16.15 5.44
N ALA A 52 8.18 -15.18 5.30
CA ALA A 52 8.43 -13.81 5.77
C ALA A 52 7.75 -13.74 7.14
N GLY A 53 8.55 -13.76 8.22
CA GLY A 53 7.99 -13.78 9.56
C GLY A 53 7.10 -12.56 9.75
N ALA A 54 5.95 -12.75 10.41
CA ALA A 54 5.21 -11.66 11.06
C ALA A 54 6.09 -10.82 12.03
N ALA A 55 7.36 -11.20 12.22
CA ALA A 55 8.41 -10.54 12.98
C ALA A 55 9.14 -9.40 12.23
N ASP A 56 8.97 -9.22 10.91
CA ASP A 56 9.64 -8.11 10.17
C ASP A 56 8.90 -6.77 10.28
N PHE A 57 7.64 -6.78 10.74
CA PHE A 57 6.85 -5.58 10.96
C PHE A 57 6.24 -5.62 12.36
N ASP A 58 6.82 -4.86 13.29
CA ASP A 58 6.30 -4.67 14.65
C ASP A 58 4.95 -3.92 14.68
N HIS A 59 4.47 -3.47 13.51
CA HIS A 59 3.29 -2.63 13.34
C HIS A 59 2.33 -3.25 12.33
N GLN A 60 1.12 -3.61 12.78
CA GLN A 60 0.07 -4.21 11.96
C GLN A 60 -1.13 -3.26 11.83
N PRO A 61 -1.42 -2.74 10.63
CA PRO A 61 -2.64 -1.97 10.41
C PRO A 61 -3.90 -2.82 10.56
N TRP A 62 -4.96 -2.20 11.05
CA TRP A 62 -6.32 -2.73 10.90
C TRP A 62 -6.87 -2.31 9.53
N VAL A 63 -7.46 -3.25 8.79
CA VAL A 63 -7.90 -3.02 7.41
C VAL A 63 -9.40 -3.21 7.30
N GLU A 64 -10.06 -2.26 6.65
CA GLU A 64 -11.48 -2.36 6.28
C GLU A 64 -11.67 -2.10 4.79
N GLN A 65 -12.56 -2.85 4.15
CA GLN A 65 -13.01 -2.52 2.80
C GLN A 65 -14.11 -1.47 2.89
N VAL A 66 -13.89 -0.29 2.32
CA VAL A 66 -14.86 0.81 2.32
C VAL A 66 -15.57 0.97 0.99
N GLY A 67 -14.92 0.62 -0.12
CA GLY A 67 -15.49 0.70 -1.47
C GLY A 67 -15.66 -0.67 -2.09
N LYS A 68 -16.84 -0.94 -2.64
CA LYS A 68 -17.09 -2.07 -3.54
C LYS A 68 -16.70 -1.69 -4.97
N HIS A 69 -17.16 -0.53 -5.42
CA HIS A 69 -16.84 0.08 -6.70
C HIS A 69 -16.38 1.53 -6.46
N PRO A 70 -15.14 1.92 -6.80
CA PRO A 70 -14.05 1.00 -7.09
C PRO A 70 -13.74 0.17 -5.84
N LYS A 71 -12.87 -0.82 -5.97
CA LYS A 71 -12.42 -1.55 -4.78
C LYS A 71 -11.49 -0.66 -3.96
N VAL A 72 -11.93 -0.26 -2.76
CA VAL A 72 -11.19 0.64 -1.86
C VAL A 72 -11.05 0.00 -0.48
N TYR A 73 -9.83 0.02 0.04
CA TYR A 73 -9.49 -0.41 1.39
C TYR A 73 -8.90 0.74 2.18
N LEU A 74 -9.31 0.89 3.43
CA LEU A 74 -8.73 1.81 4.39
C LEU A 74 -7.88 1.00 5.38
N PHE A 75 -6.63 1.43 5.54
CA PHE A 75 -5.66 0.89 6.47
C PHE A 75 -5.50 1.86 7.62
N HIS A 76 -5.94 1.46 8.81
CA HIS A 76 -5.82 2.24 10.02
C HIS A 76 -4.48 1.98 10.69
N GLY A 77 -3.71 3.05 10.92
CA GLY A 77 -2.33 2.95 11.38
C GLY A 77 -1.50 2.13 10.40
N PHE A 78 -1.46 2.51 9.12
CA PHE A 78 -0.54 1.89 8.16
C PHE A 78 0.92 2.27 8.41
N LEU A 79 1.15 3.54 8.73
CA LEU A 79 2.46 4.08 9.11
C LEU A 79 2.54 4.25 10.62
N THR A 80 3.73 4.00 11.16
CA THR A 80 4.10 4.46 12.50
C THR A 80 4.31 5.98 12.52
N ASP A 81 4.28 6.58 13.71
CA ASP A 81 4.59 8.00 13.88
C ASP A 81 6.03 8.32 13.48
N GLU A 82 6.97 7.40 13.69
CA GLU A 82 8.37 7.52 13.27
C GLU A 82 8.50 7.54 11.75
N GLU A 83 7.87 6.60 11.05
CA GLU A 83 7.90 6.52 9.58
C GLU A 83 7.28 7.78 8.95
N ARG A 84 6.13 8.22 9.48
CA ARG A 84 5.46 9.43 9.03
C ARG A 84 6.36 10.67 9.17
N ARG A 85 6.94 10.88 10.35
CA ARG A 85 7.85 12.01 10.61
C ARG A 85 9.09 11.94 9.73
N HIS A 86 9.62 10.75 9.49
CA HIS A 86 10.76 10.54 8.61
C HIS A 86 10.45 10.94 7.16
N ILE A 87 9.32 10.50 6.61
CA ILE A 87 8.88 10.89 5.25
C ILE A 87 8.73 12.41 5.13
N ILE A 88 8.07 13.06 6.10
CA ILE A 88 7.92 14.53 6.11
C ILE A 88 9.30 15.21 6.19
N LYS A 89 10.21 14.72 7.05
CA LYS A 89 11.55 15.29 7.22
C LYS A 89 12.36 15.25 5.92
N LEU A 90 12.29 14.16 5.17
CA LEU A 90 12.96 14.04 3.87
C LEU A 90 12.35 14.99 2.83
N ALA A 91 11.01 15.12 2.82
CA ALA A 91 10.30 15.81 1.76
C ALA A 91 10.23 17.33 1.94
N ALA A 92 10.05 17.82 3.18
CA ALA A 92 9.82 19.23 3.48
C ALA A 92 10.84 20.22 2.88
N PRO A 93 12.17 19.98 2.93
CA PRO A 93 13.13 20.92 2.34
C PRO A 93 13.12 20.94 0.81
N GLU A 94 12.61 19.88 0.16
CA GLU A 94 12.67 19.69 -1.30
C GLU A 94 11.35 20.05 -2.02
N MET A 95 10.34 20.54 -1.28
CA MET A 95 9.01 20.82 -1.80
C MET A 95 9.01 21.91 -2.87
N LYS A 96 8.45 21.59 -4.05
CA LYS A 96 8.23 22.52 -5.15
C LYS A 96 6.77 22.51 -5.57
N ARG A 97 6.30 23.55 -6.27
CA ARG A 97 4.93 23.57 -6.79
C ARG A 97 4.69 22.34 -7.67
N SER A 98 3.63 21.59 -7.42
CA SER A 98 3.32 20.37 -8.18
C SER A 98 2.91 20.70 -9.61
N THR A 99 3.21 19.76 -10.53
CA THR A 99 2.81 19.80 -11.93
C THR A 99 1.88 18.65 -12.28
N VAL A 100 1.12 18.81 -13.36
CA VAL A 100 0.39 17.73 -14.06
C VAL A 100 1.12 17.34 -15.34
N VAL A 101 0.80 16.19 -15.92
CA VAL A 101 1.34 15.78 -17.23
C VAL A 101 0.63 16.56 -18.32
N GLY A 102 1.33 17.50 -18.95
CA GLY A 102 0.84 18.26 -20.09
C GLY A 102 1.12 17.59 -21.43
N GLU A 103 0.80 18.30 -22.51
CA GLU A 103 1.03 17.84 -23.88
C GLU A 103 2.51 17.48 -24.12
N GLY A 104 2.74 16.32 -24.75
CA GLY A 104 4.09 15.79 -24.97
C GLY A 104 4.80 15.26 -23.71
N GLY A 105 4.08 15.03 -22.60
CA GLY A 105 4.60 14.39 -21.39
C GLY A 105 5.38 15.32 -20.44
N LYS A 106 5.41 16.62 -20.71
CA LYS A 106 6.10 17.60 -19.86
C LYS A 106 5.26 17.97 -18.63
N GLY A 107 5.92 18.22 -17.50
CA GLY A 107 5.25 18.75 -16.31
C GLY A 107 4.80 20.20 -16.53
N VAL A 108 3.50 20.48 -16.34
CA VAL A 108 2.90 21.82 -16.44
C VAL A 108 2.25 22.18 -15.11
N VAL A 109 2.44 23.43 -14.65
CA VAL A 109 1.72 23.94 -13.47
C VAL A 109 0.28 24.23 -13.88
N ASP A 110 -0.69 23.66 -13.17
CA ASP A 110 -2.10 23.74 -13.51
C ASP A 110 -2.96 24.07 -12.27
N ASN A 111 -4.19 24.53 -12.49
CA ASN A 111 -5.14 24.87 -11.43
C ASN A 111 -5.93 23.66 -10.88
N ILE A 112 -5.89 22.53 -11.58
CA ILE A 112 -6.46 21.26 -11.15
C ILE A 112 -5.63 20.69 -9.99
N ARG A 113 -4.31 20.88 -9.98
CA ARG A 113 -3.40 20.42 -8.93
C ARG A 113 -2.63 21.60 -8.33
N THR A 114 -3.07 22.04 -7.15
CA THR A 114 -2.51 23.25 -6.54
C THR A 114 -1.52 22.99 -5.40
N SER A 115 -1.21 21.72 -5.13
CA SER A 115 -0.28 21.28 -4.08
C SER A 115 1.18 21.65 -4.35
N TYR A 116 2.00 21.48 -3.31
CA TYR A 116 3.45 21.31 -3.42
C TYR A 116 3.79 19.82 -3.38
N GLY A 117 4.86 19.41 -4.04
CA GLY A 117 5.31 18.02 -4.01
C GLY A 117 6.76 17.81 -4.37
N MET A 118 7.24 16.61 -4.06
CA MET A 118 8.55 16.07 -4.41
C MET A 118 8.47 14.54 -4.49
N PHE A 119 9.52 13.89 -5.00
CA PHE A 119 9.61 12.42 -5.07
C PHE A 119 10.76 11.91 -4.21
N ILE A 120 10.46 11.00 -3.28
CA ILE A 120 11.45 10.21 -2.55
C ILE A 120 11.72 8.95 -3.38
N ARG A 121 12.99 8.73 -3.74
CA ARG A 121 13.37 7.61 -4.57
C ARG A 121 13.04 6.27 -3.90
N ARG A 122 12.58 5.31 -4.69
CA ARG A 122 12.31 3.95 -4.23
C ARG A 122 13.55 3.33 -3.59
N LEU A 123 13.37 2.66 -2.44
CA LEU A 123 14.45 2.09 -1.63
C LEU A 123 15.51 3.11 -1.16
N ALA A 124 15.16 4.40 -1.01
CA ALA A 124 16.10 5.46 -0.65
C ALA A 124 16.87 5.19 0.65
N ASP A 125 16.19 4.66 1.67
CA ASP A 125 16.78 4.32 2.96
C ASP A 125 16.01 3.17 3.64
N PRO A 126 16.50 2.61 4.75
CA PRO A 126 15.85 1.47 5.42
C PRO A 126 14.44 1.75 5.95
N VAL A 127 14.08 2.99 6.27
CA VAL A 127 12.71 3.34 6.71
C VAL A 127 11.77 3.32 5.51
N ILE A 128 12.17 3.96 4.41
CA ILE A 128 11.40 3.95 3.16
C ILE A 128 11.25 2.53 2.61
N GLU A 129 12.33 1.73 2.60
CA GLU A 129 12.29 0.34 2.17
C GLU A 129 11.30 -0.50 3.00
N ARG A 130 11.22 -0.30 4.32
CA ARG A 130 10.24 -1.00 5.16
C ARG A 130 8.81 -0.65 4.77
N VAL A 131 8.52 0.63 4.54
CA VAL A 131 7.19 1.08 4.10
C VAL A 131 6.84 0.44 2.75
N GLU A 132 7.75 0.48 1.77
CA GLU A 132 7.53 -0.10 0.43
C GLU A 132 7.34 -1.62 0.47
N ARG A 133 8.09 -2.33 1.32
CA ARG A 133 7.90 -3.77 1.55
C ARG A 133 6.56 -4.06 2.21
N ARG A 134 6.07 -3.20 3.11
CA ARG A 134 4.72 -3.30 3.69
C ARG A 134 3.65 -3.10 2.61
N ILE A 135 3.82 -2.13 1.72
CA ILE A 135 2.93 -1.95 0.55
C ILE A 135 2.92 -3.22 -0.30
N ALA A 136 4.09 -3.79 -0.61
CA ALA A 136 4.19 -5.03 -1.37
C ALA A 136 3.50 -6.22 -0.68
N LEU A 137 3.60 -6.32 0.64
CA LEU A 137 2.93 -7.36 1.43
C LEU A 137 1.40 -7.29 1.29
N TYR A 138 0.81 -6.10 1.43
CA TYR A 138 -0.65 -5.93 1.40
C TYR A 138 -1.25 -5.90 -0.01
N THR A 139 -0.46 -5.51 -0.99
CA THR A 139 -0.91 -5.49 -2.40
C THR A 139 -0.63 -6.81 -3.11
N HIS A 140 0.25 -7.64 -2.55
CA HIS A 140 0.83 -8.83 -3.17
C HIS A 140 1.54 -8.54 -4.50
N VAL A 141 2.00 -7.31 -4.70
CA VAL A 141 2.78 -6.90 -5.86
C VAL A 141 4.22 -6.56 -5.41
N PRO A 142 5.27 -7.11 -6.06
CA PRO A 142 6.64 -6.83 -5.65
C PRO A 142 7.01 -5.34 -5.67
N VAL A 143 7.96 -4.95 -4.83
CA VAL A 143 8.49 -3.57 -4.78
C VAL A 143 9.03 -3.12 -6.15
N SER A 144 9.44 -4.03 -7.05
CA SER A 144 9.86 -3.69 -8.42
C SER A 144 8.78 -3.05 -9.29
N HIS A 145 7.50 -3.14 -8.90
CA HIS A 145 6.38 -2.54 -9.62
C HIS A 145 5.96 -1.17 -9.06
N GLN A 146 6.58 -0.73 -7.95
CA GLN A 146 6.25 0.54 -7.32
C GLN A 146 7.02 1.68 -8.00
N GLU A 147 6.36 2.82 -8.20
CA GLU A 147 7.02 4.09 -8.49
C GLU A 147 7.71 4.66 -7.23
N ASP A 148 8.46 5.74 -7.41
CA ASP A 148 8.97 6.56 -6.30
C ASP A 148 7.80 7.13 -5.46
N ILE A 149 8.01 7.27 -4.15
CA ILE A 149 6.99 7.85 -3.26
C ILE A 149 6.86 9.34 -3.60
N GLN A 150 5.69 9.75 -4.09
CA GLN A 150 5.41 11.16 -4.28
C GLN A 150 4.88 11.75 -2.98
N VAL A 151 5.56 12.72 -2.39
CA VAL A 151 5.06 13.41 -1.19
C VAL A 151 4.41 14.73 -1.59
N LEU A 152 3.23 15.00 -1.03
CA LEU A 152 2.37 16.11 -1.37
C LEU A 152 1.95 16.89 -0.13
N ARG A 153 1.90 18.21 -0.26
CA ARG A 153 1.43 19.15 0.77
C ARG A 153 0.36 20.07 0.19
N TYR A 154 -0.79 20.11 0.85
CA TYR A 154 -1.93 20.98 0.52
C TYR A 154 -2.19 21.95 1.67
N GLU A 155 -2.22 23.23 1.35
CA GLU A 155 -2.70 24.31 2.22
C GLU A 155 -4.21 24.53 2.06
N LYS A 156 -4.75 25.48 2.83
CA LYS A 156 -6.15 25.90 2.73
C LYS A 156 -6.52 26.20 1.27
N THR A 157 -7.69 25.74 0.84
CA THR A 157 -8.25 25.79 -0.52
C THR A 157 -7.51 25.03 -1.61
N GLN A 158 -6.34 24.43 -1.32
CA GLN A 158 -5.65 23.61 -2.31
C GLN A 158 -6.36 22.25 -2.47
N THR A 159 -6.34 21.75 -3.70
CA THR A 159 -7.12 20.59 -4.13
C THR A 159 -6.35 19.80 -5.19
N TYR A 160 -6.81 18.58 -5.46
CA TYR A 160 -6.51 17.89 -6.70
C TYR A 160 -7.83 17.45 -7.34
N GLY A 161 -8.22 18.09 -8.43
CA GLY A 161 -9.48 17.77 -9.13
C GLY A 161 -9.57 16.32 -9.59
N ALA A 162 -10.79 15.89 -9.91
CA ALA A 162 -11.09 14.50 -10.24
C ALA A 162 -10.26 13.99 -11.43
N HIS A 163 -9.59 12.85 -11.26
CA HIS A 163 -8.72 12.25 -12.26
C HIS A 163 -8.62 10.72 -12.11
N TYR A 164 -8.01 10.08 -13.09
CA TYR A 164 -7.56 8.69 -13.00
C TYR A 164 -6.05 8.66 -12.81
N ASP A 165 -5.57 7.74 -11.98
CA ASP A 165 -4.13 7.53 -11.79
C ASP A 165 -3.48 6.80 -12.96
N SER A 166 -4.26 5.98 -13.68
CA SER A 166 -3.83 5.24 -14.86
C SER A 166 -4.52 5.76 -16.12
N SER A 167 -3.76 5.90 -17.21
CA SER A 167 -4.32 6.21 -18.53
C SER A 167 -4.67 4.94 -19.30
N TYR A 168 -5.83 4.94 -19.96
CA TYR A 168 -6.25 3.90 -20.92
C TYR A 168 -5.86 4.25 -22.36
N ASP A 169 -5.49 5.51 -22.63
CA ASP A 169 -5.26 5.96 -23.99
C ASP A 169 -3.98 5.35 -24.56
N LYS A 170 -4.11 4.48 -25.56
CA LYS A 170 -2.99 3.84 -26.24
C LYS A 170 -2.05 4.88 -26.88
N GLY A 171 -2.51 6.09 -27.19
CA GLY A 171 -1.72 7.19 -27.74
C GLY A 171 -1.48 8.38 -26.80
N GLY A 172 -2.13 8.43 -25.64
CA GLY A 172 -2.07 9.58 -24.74
C GLY A 172 -0.77 9.67 -23.91
N PRO A 173 -0.34 10.88 -23.50
CA PRO A 173 0.78 11.07 -22.59
C PRO A 173 0.44 10.60 -21.17
N GLY A 174 1.40 10.01 -20.46
CA GLY A 174 1.28 9.61 -19.05
C GLY A 174 1.63 8.14 -18.78
N PRO A 175 1.91 7.77 -17.51
CA PRO A 175 2.21 6.39 -17.13
C PRO A 175 0.98 5.49 -17.32
N LYS A 176 1.19 4.37 -18.01
CA LYS A 176 0.14 3.41 -18.37
C LYS A 176 0.19 2.24 -17.39
N TYR A 177 -0.95 1.59 -17.18
CA TYR A 177 -1.06 0.33 -16.44
C TYR A 177 -0.70 0.40 -14.94
N ARG A 178 -0.99 1.52 -14.28
CA ARG A 178 -0.97 1.59 -12.81
C ARG A 178 -2.16 0.80 -12.27
N LEU A 179 -1.90 -0.42 -11.79
CA LEU A 179 -2.89 -1.34 -11.26
C LEU A 179 -3.63 -0.74 -10.06
N ALA A 180 -2.87 -0.16 -9.13
CA ALA A 180 -3.37 0.31 -7.85
C ALA A 180 -2.57 1.49 -7.33
N THR A 181 -3.18 2.21 -6.40
CA THR A 181 -2.56 3.34 -5.70
C THR A 181 -2.69 3.11 -4.20
N MET A 182 -1.56 3.18 -3.50
CA MET A 182 -1.51 3.28 -2.04
C MET A 182 -1.28 4.74 -1.66
N LEU A 183 -2.31 5.42 -1.15
CA LEU A 183 -2.25 6.80 -0.69
C LEU A 183 -2.11 6.85 0.82
N MET A 184 -0.93 7.18 1.33
CA MET A 184 -0.69 7.30 2.78
C MET A 184 -0.97 8.73 3.26
N TYR A 185 -1.67 8.89 4.38
CA TYR A 185 -1.91 10.18 5.01
C TYR A 185 -0.83 10.47 6.05
N LEU A 186 -0.10 11.56 5.88
CA LEU A 186 0.99 11.95 6.77
C LEU A 186 0.60 13.01 7.79
N SER A 187 -0.63 13.53 7.76
CA SER A 187 -1.16 14.44 8.76
C SER A 187 -2.65 14.24 8.93
N ASP A 188 -3.14 14.63 10.10
CA ASP A 188 -4.56 14.81 10.33
C ASP A 188 -5.02 16.07 9.61
N VAL A 189 -6.24 16.03 9.07
CA VAL A 189 -6.89 17.20 8.49
C VAL A 189 -8.17 17.47 9.27
N GLU A 190 -8.28 18.69 9.79
CA GLU A 190 -9.40 19.07 10.65
C GLU A 190 -10.72 19.05 9.85
N GLU A 191 -10.72 19.72 8.69
CA GLU A 191 -11.89 19.85 7.82
C GLU A 191 -11.49 19.80 6.33
N GLY A 192 -12.24 19.01 5.55
CA GLY A 192 -11.96 18.77 4.14
C GLY A 192 -10.78 17.81 3.92
N GLY A 193 -10.16 17.90 2.73
CA GLY A 193 -8.98 17.12 2.38
C GLY A 193 -9.25 15.64 2.08
N GLU A 194 -10.50 15.20 2.03
CA GLU A 194 -10.87 13.80 1.77
C GLU A 194 -10.29 13.28 0.45
N THR A 195 -10.08 11.97 0.39
CA THR A 195 -9.96 11.28 -0.89
C THR A 195 -11.33 10.71 -1.23
N ALA A 196 -12.00 11.27 -2.24
CA ALA A 196 -13.36 10.89 -2.62
C ALA A 196 -13.39 10.31 -4.03
N PHE A 197 -14.35 9.40 -4.27
CA PHE A 197 -14.56 8.72 -5.55
C PHE A 197 -15.89 9.18 -6.16
N PRO A 198 -15.92 10.28 -6.94
CA PRO A 198 -17.17 10.95 -7.31
C PRO A 198 -18.01 10.22 -8.38
N VAL A 199 -17.44 9.24 -9.07
CA VAL A 199 -18.11 8.58 -10.21
C VAL A 199 -18.60 7.21 -9.83
N LYS A 200 -19.92 7.00 -9.82
CA LYS A 200 -20.59 5.69 -9.65
C LYS A 200 -20.00 4.84 -8.50
N SER A 201 -19.55 5.49 -7.43
CA SER A 201 -18.95 4.77 -6.32
C SER A 201 -20.01 4.12 -5.44
N GLU A 202 -19.71 2.90 -4.98
CA GLU A 202 -20.57 2.11 -4.11
C GLU A 202 -19.80 1.73 -2.86
N TRP A 203 -20.36 2.06 -1.70
CA TRP A 203 -19.83 1.60 -0.41
C TRP A 203 -19.86 0.08 -0.34
N ALA A 204 -18.83 -0.50 0.28
CA ALA A 204 -18.75 -1.95 0.50
C ALA A 204 -19.90 -2.47 1.37
N ASP A 205 -20.33 -1.65 2.32
CA ASP A 205 -21.50 -1.84 3.17
C ASP A 205 -22.30 -0.52 3.18
N PRO A 206 -23.59 -0.54 2.83
CA PRO A 206 -24.43 0.66 2.77
C PRO A 206 -24.61 1.35 4.12
N ASP A 207 -24.33 0.69 5.24
CA ASP A 207 -24.38 1.29 6.58
C ASP A 207 -23.07 2.01 6.97
N ILE A 208 -21.98 1.91 6.21
CA ILE A 208 -20.71 2.62 6.49
C ILE A 208 -20.93 4.14 6.67
N PRO A 209 -21.61 4.87 5.76
CA PRO A 209 -21.83 6.31 5.94
C PRO A 209 -22.55 6.64 7.24
N ARG A 210 -23.55 5.83 7.62
CA ARG A 210 -24.29 6.01 8.87
C ARG A 210 -23.40 5.78 10.09
N ARG A 211 -22.53 4.77 10.06
CA ARG A 211 -21.57 4.48 11.13
C ARG A 211 -20.54 5.60 11.28
N LEU A 212 -20.03 6.13 10.17
CA LEU A 212 -19.10 7.26 10.16
C LEU A 212 -19.77 8.51 10.74
N GLU A 213 -21.00 8.83 10.33
CA GLU A 213 -21.76 9.95 10.89
C GLU A 213 -22.01 9.77 12.40
N ALA A 214 -22.41 8.57 12.84
CA ALA A 214 -22.62 8.27 14.26
C ALA A 214 -21.32 8.39 15.09
N ALA A 215 -20.17 8.11 14.47
CA ALA A 215 -18.84 8.33 15.06
C ALA A 215 -18.37 9.80 15.00
N GLY A 216 -19.20 10.72 14.50
CA GLY A 216 -18.89 12.14 14.41
C GLY A 216 -18.01 12.52 13.21
N VAL A 217 -17.78 11.60 12.26
CA VAL A 217 -17.06 11.90 11.02
C VAL A 217 -17.97 12.72 10.11
N ARG A 218 -17.52 13.92 9.79
CA ARG A 218 -18.19 14.84 8.86
C ARG A 218 -17.38 14.95 7.58
N PHE A 219 -18.02 14.64 6.45
CA PHE A 219 -17.47 14.86 5.12
C PHE A 219 -17.82 16.24 4.61
N SER A 220 -16.89 16.85 3.87
CA SER A 220 -17.13 18.06 3.09
C SER A 220 -18.14 17.80 1.97
N GLU A 221 -18.69 18.88 1.40
CA GLU A 221 -19.59 18.81 0.24
C GLU A 221 -18.98 18.01 -0.93
N CYS A 222 -17.65 18.10 -1.13
CA CYS A 222 -16.94 17.37 -2.16
C CYS A 222 -16.97 15.84 -1.97
N ALA A 223 -17.01 15.37 -0.73
CA ALA A 223 -17.00 13.93 -0.40
C ALA A 223 -18.39 13.37 -0.08
N GLN A 224 -19.36 14.25 0.19
CA GLN A 224 -20.70 13.85 0.61
C GLN A 224 -21.41 13.01 -0.46
N GLY A 225 -21.95 11.86 -0.05
CA GLY A 225 -22.67 10.95 -0.96
C GLY A 225 -21.79 10.03 -1.81
N HIS A 226 -20.47 10.12 -1.66
CA HIS A 226 -19.49 9.29 -2.38
C HIS A 226 -18.74 8.38 -1.41
N VAL A 227 -18.19 7.27 -1.92
CA VAL A 227 -17.13 6.57 -1.18
C VAL A 227 -15.99 7.55 -0.93
N ALA A 228 -15.60 7.72 0.32
CA ALA A 228 -14.59 8.68 0.70
C ALA A 228 -13.82 8.26 1.96
N ALA A 229 -12.58 8.70 2.05
CA ALA A 229 -11.73 8.54 3.22
C ALA A 229 -11.28 9.90 3.74
N LYS A 230 -11.45 10.13 5.05
CA LYS A 230 -10.96 11.33 5.73
C LYS A 230 -9.46 11.15 6.06
N PRO A 231 -8.60 12.16 5.81
CA PRO A 231 -7.20 12.04 6.16
C PRO A 231 -7.01 11.96 7.67
N LYS A 232 -6.41 10.87 8.11
CA LYS A 232 -5.98 10.64 9.48
C LYS A 232 -4.52 10.25 9.48
N ALA A 233 -3.71 10.88 10.31
CA ALA A 233 -2.27 10.69 10.28
C ALA A 233 -1.91 9.22 10.54
N GLY A 234 -1.13 8.64 9.63
CA GLY A 234 -0.72 7.24 9.69
C GLY A 234 -1.65 6.28 8.95
N ASP A 235 -2.89 6.67 8.64
CA ASP A 235 -3.79 5.83 7.85
C ASP A 235 -3.39 5.85 6.35
N ALA A 236 -3.84 4.85 5.59
CA ALA A 236 -3.62 4.79 4.15
C ALA A 236 -4.84 4.25 3.40
N VAL A 237 -5.03 4.69 2.16
CA VAL A 237 -6.10 4.23 1.27
C VAL A 237 -5.48 3.47 0.10
N LEU A 238 -5.89 2.21 -0.08
CA LEU A 238 -5.56 1.43 -1.27
C LEU A 238 -6.77 1.35 -2.17
N PHE A 239 -6.62 1.72 -3.44
CA PHE A 239 -7.67 1.52 -4.44
C PHE A 239 -7.10 1.01 -5.76
N TYR A 240 -7.93 0.28 -6.50
CA TYR A 240 -7.57 -0.35 -7.76
C TYR A 240 -8.14 0.43 -8.95
N SER A 241 -7.32 0.64 -9.98
CA SER A 241 -7.70 1.32 -11.22
C SER A 241 -8.34 0.37 -12.24
N TYR A 242 -8.17 -0.94 -12.07
CA TYR A 242 -8.62 -1.97 -13.00
C TYR A 242 -9.38 -3.09 -12.30
N HIS A 243 -10.36 -3.64 -13.00
CA HIS A 243 -11.00 -4.90 -12.66
C HIS A 243 -10.04 -6.09 -12.93
N PRO A 244 -10.31 -7.28 -12.35
CA PRO A 244 -9.47 -8.48 -12.56
C PRO A 244 -9.37 -8.92 -14.02
N ASN A 245 -10.38 -8.59 -14.81
CA ASN A 245 -10.42 -8.86 -16.24
C ASN A 245 -9.56 -7.88 -17.07
N GLY A 246 -8.84 -6.95 -16.44
CA GLY A 246 -7.98 -5.96 -17.07
C GLY A 246 -8.70 -4.72 -17.63
N THR A 247 -10.03 -4.63 -17.50
CA THR A 247 -10.79 -3.43 -17.88
C THR A 247 -10.65 -2.34 -16.81
N GLN A 248 -10.53 -1.08 -17.24
CA GLN A 248 -10.43 0.05 -16.29
C GLN A 248 -11.75 0.18 -15.51
N ASP A 249 -11.65 0.34 -14.19
CA ASP A 249 -12.79 0.61 -13.35
C ASP A 249 -13.09 2.12 -13.39
N VAL A 250 -14.19 2.52 -14.04
CA VAL A 250 -14.57 3.93 -14.16
C VAL A 250 -14.88 4.58 -12.81
N ALA A 251 -15.21 3.78 -11.78
CA ALA A 251 -15.42 4.29 -10.44
C ALA A 251 -14.11 4.66 -9.74
N SER A 252 -12.95 4.26 -10.28
CA SER A 252 -11.62 4.64 -9.77
C SER A 252 -11.25 6.10 -10.00
N MET A 253 -12.10 6.87 -10.71
CA MET A 253 -11.96 8.33 -10.74
C MET A 253 -12.04 8.84 -9.31
N HIS A 254 -11.01 9.58 -8.90
CA HIS A 254 -10.89 10.07 -7.54
C HIS A 254 -10.41 11.51 -7.51
N THR A 255 -10.68 12.18 -6.40
CA THR A 255 -10.34 13.58 -6.16
C THR A 255 -9.76 13.74 -4.77
N GLY A 256 -8.80 14.65 -4.63
CA GLY A 256 -8.38 15.16 -3.32
C GLY A 256 -9.20 16.38 -3.00
N CYS A 257 -10.25 16.24 -2.19
CA CYS A 257 -11.14 17.33 -1.83
C CYS A 257 -10.38 18.53 -1.23
N PRO A 258 -10.89 19.77 -1.41
CA PRO A 258 -10.23 20.95 -0.87
C PRO A 258 -9.99 20.86 0.64
N VAL A 259 -8.82 21.29 1.11
CA VAL A 259 -8.58 21.48 2.54
C VAL A 259 -9.30 22.74 3.01
N ILE A 260 -10.26 22.60 3.92
CA ILE A 260 -11.03 23.72 4.48
C ILE A 260 -10.32 24.26 5.73
N LYS A 261 -9.84 23.36 6.60
CA LYS A 261 -9.09 23.70 7.81
C LYS A 261 -7.99 22.69 8.10
N GLY A 262 -6.80 23.19 8.43
CA GLY A 262 -5.59 22.40 8.66
C GLY A 262 -4.65 22.36 7.45
N ILE A 263 -3.74 21.38 7.43
CA ILE A 263 -2.77 21.14 6.37
C ILE A 263 -2.78 19.64 6.08
N LYS A 264 -2.93 19.28 4.80
CA LYS A 264 -2.87 17.87 4.37
C LYS A 264 -1.47 17.56 3.85
N TRP A 265 -0.85 16.54 4.43
CA TRP A 265 0.28 15.85 3.85
C TRP A 265 -0.14 14.46 3.41
N ALA A 266 0.20 14.08 2.19
CA ALA A 266 -0.13 12.78 1.63
C ALA A 266 1.04 12.22 0.81
N ALA A 267 1.14 10.91 0.73
CA ALA A 267 2.20 10.23 -0.02
C ALA A 267 1.61 9.08 -0.85
N PRO A 268 1.13 9.34 -2.08
CA PRO A 268 0.78 8.26 -3.00
C PRO A 268 2.00 7.47 -3.49
N VAL A 269 1.81 6.17 -3.60
CA VAL A 269 2.67 5.22 -4.30
C VAL A 269 1.83 4.52 -5.35
N TRP A 270 2.22 4.68 -6.62
CA TRP A 270 1.57 4.00 -7.74
C TRP A 270 2.23 2.65 -8.00
N ILE A 271 1.41 1.63 -8.26
CA ILE A 271 1.83 0.24 -8.42
C ILE A 271 1.43 -0.21 -9.81
N HIS A 272 2.40 -0.68 -10.60
CA HIS A 272 2.21 -1.10 -11.99
C HIS A 272 1.83 -2.58 -12.11
N ILE A 273 1.13 -2.93 -13.19
CA ILE A 273 0.91 -4.33 -13.57
C ILE A 273 2.24 -5.00 -13.91
N ASP A 274 3.09 -4.31 -14.67
CA ASP A 274 4.43 -4.75 -15.04
C ASP A 274 5.51 -4.11 -14.15
N GLU A 275 6.75 -4.61 -14.20
CA GLU A 275 7.85 -3.97 -13.49
C GLU A 275 8.06 -2.53 -13.97
N PHE A 276 8.20 -1.59 -13.04
CA PHE A 276 8.36 -0.18 -13.36
C PHE A 276 9.83 0.23 -13.37
N ASN A 277 10.31 0.71 -14.53
CA ASN A 277 11.66 1.26 -14.76
C ASN A 277 12.78 0.43 -14.08
N PRO A 278 13.11 -0.78 -14.56
CA PRO A 278 14.32 -1.46 -14.12
C PRO A 278 15.54 -0.69 -14.67
N PRO A 279 16.38 -0.17 -13.77
CA PRO A 279 17.39 -1.04 -13.18
C PRO A 279 17.43 -0.95 -11.65
N LEU A 280 17.40 -2.10 -10.97
CA LEU A 280 17.88 -2.26 -9.59
C LEU A 280 19.42 -2.21 -9.53
N ALA A 281 20.07 -1.45 -10.40
CA ALA A 281 21.41 -1.02 -10.12
C ALA A 281 21.30 0.03 -9.02
N ARG A 282 21.48 -0.39 -7.76
CA ARG A 282 22.28 0.45 -6.86
C ARG A 282 23.43 0.99 -7.71
N PRO A 283 23.75 2.30 -7.73
CA PRO A 283 25.02 2.71 -8.29
C PRO A 283 26.08 1.82 -7.62
N THR A 284 26.68 0.93 -8.39
CA THR A 284 27.88 0.21 -8.03
C THR A 284 28.91 1.29 -7.78
N GLY A 285 29.09 1.69 -6.52
CA GLY A 285 30.03 2.75 -6.16
C GLY A 285 29.63 3.73 -5.06
N LEU A 286 28.42 3.68 -4.47
CA LEU A 286 28.24 4.29 -3.14
C LEU A 286 28.33 3.20 -2.08
N GLU A 287 29.44 3.21 -1.35
CA GLU A 287 29.56 2.56 -0.06
C GLU A 287 28.31 2.87 0.76
N ALA A 288 27.64 1.83 1.23
CA ALA A 288 26.60 1.98 2.23
C ALA A 288 27.20 2.78 3.39
N ALA A 289 26.57 3.90 3.76
CA ALA A 289 26.93 4.60 4.98
C ALA A 289 27.04 3.57 6.11
N PRO A 290 28.14 3.55 6.89
CA PRO A 290 28.37 2.51 7.88
C PRO A 290 27.18 2.47 8.85
N ARG A 291 26.54 1.31 8.91
CA ARG A 291 25.51 1.01 9.90
C ARG A 291 26.18 0.99 11.26
N ASP A 292 25.49 1.54 12.26
CA ASP A 292 25.88 1.56 13.67
C ASP A 292 26.55 0.21 14.04
N PRO A 293 27.85 0.21 14.40
CA PRO A 293 28.61 -1.02 14.61
C PRO A 293 28.18 -1.78 15.88
N GLY A 294 27.30 -1.22 16.71
CA GLY A 294 27.06 -1.66 18.07
C GLY A 294 28.29 -1.41 18.96
N MET A 295 28.12 -1.42 20.28
CA MET A 295 29.23 -1.26 21.23
C MET A 295 30.34 -2.28 20.93
N CYS A 296 31.57 -1.81 20.72
CA CYS A 296 32.72 -2.66 20.48
C CYS A 296 33.33 -3.15 21.80
N GLU A 297 32.75 -4.21 22.34
CA GLU A 297 33.16 -4.82 23.60
C GLU A 297 33.25 -6.34 23.49
N ASP A 298 33.90 -6.94 24.49
CA ASP A 298 33.85 -8.38 24.72
C ASP A 298 32.76 -8.66 25.76
N ARG A 299 31.79 -9.48 25.38
CA ARG A 299 30.65 -9.89 26.23
C ARG A 299 30.92 -11.19 26.98
N HIS A 300 32.16 -11.67 26.94
CA HIS A 300 32.61 -12.83 27.71
C HIS A 300 34.04 -12.60 28.22
N GLU A 301 34.28 -12.90 29.49
CA GLU A 301 35.57 -12.66 30.18
C GLU A 301 36.75 -13.39 29.53
N ARG A 302 36.49 -14.57 28.94
CA ARG A 302 37.50 -15.41 28.26
C ARG A 302 37.77 -15.06 26.80
N CYS A 303 37.16 -14.00 26.25
CA CYS A 303 37.34 -13.63 24.85
C CYS A 303 38.82 -13.44 24.47
N GLY A 304 39.64 -12.89 25.36
CA GLY A 304 41.08 -12.71 25.12
C GLY A 304 41.85 -14.02 25.03
N GLU A 305 41.47 -15.03 25.82
CA GLU A 305 42.07 -16.37 25.76
C GLU A 305 41.70 -17.07 24.45
N TRP A 306 40.42 -17.05 24.10
CA TRP A 306 39.90 -17.70 22.90
C TRP A 306 40.44 -17.05 21.62
N ALA A 307 40.57 -15.72 21.60
CA ALA A 307 41.20 -15.02 20.49
C ALA A 307 42.67 -15.45 20.32
N LYS A 308 43.46 -15.50 21.40
CA LYS A 308 44.84 -16.02 21.38
C LYS A 308 44.93 -17.48 20.96
N ALA A 309 43.92 -18.28 21.29
CA ALA A 309 43.83 -19.68 20.88
C ALA A 309 43.45 -19.86 19.40
N GLY A 310 43.10 -18.79 18.67
CA GLY A 310 42.72 -18.84 17.25
C GLY A 310 41.22 -19.02 16.99
N GLU A 311 40.36 -18.86 18.00
CA GLU A 311 38.92 -19.06 17.86
C GLU A 311 38.25 -18.01 16.97
N CYS A 312 38.86 -16.84 16.77
CA CYS A 312 38.33 -15.83 15.84
C CYS A 312 38.16 -16.38 14.42
N THR A 313 38.98 -17.36 14.03
CA THR A 313 38.90 -18.04 12.73
C THR A 313 38.14 -19.36 12.82
N ARG A 314 38.29 -20.11 13.91
CA ARG A 314 37.67 -21.44 14.06
C ARG A 314 36.19 -21.40 14.46
N ASN A 315 35.78 -20.34 15.15
CA ASN A 315 34.42 -20.13 15.63
C ASN A 315 33.94 -18.68 15.36
N PRO A 316 33.91 -18.26 14.08
CA PRO A 316 33.59 -16.88 13.73
C PRO A 316 32.15 -16.51 14.11
N GLY A 317 31.23 -17.47 14.15
CA GLY A 317 29.84 -17.21 14.54
C GLY A 317 29.71 -16.67 15.97
N PHE A 318 30.37 -17.31 16.94
CA PHE A 318 30.36 -16.84 18.32
C PHE A 318 31.34 -15.68 18.53
N MET A 319 32.54 -15.76 17.94
CA MET A 319 33.62 -14.82 18.23
C MET A 319 33.40 -13.45 17.56
N THR A 320 33.14 -13.43 16.25
CA THR A 320 33.03 -12.20 15.45
C THR A 320 31.59 -11.87 15.05
N GLY A 321 30.71 -12.87 14.94
CA GLY A 321 29.35 -12.74 14.45
C GLY A 321 29.23 -12.70 12.94
N GLN A 322 28.01 -12.45 12.45
CA GLN A 322 27.70 -12.30 11.03
C GLN A 322 27.38 -10.83 10.73
N GLY A 323 28.42 -10.05 10.47
CA GLY A 323 28.28 -8.64 10.10
C GLY A 323 27.64 -7.76 11.18
N THR A 324 26.92 -6.73 10.76
CA THR A 324 26.33 -5.71 11.65
C THR A 324 24.98 -6.11 12.25
N THR A 325 24.37 -7.21 11.79
CA THR A 325 23.02 -7.64 12.20
C THR A 325 23.01 -8.68 13.32
N ALA A 326 24.14 -9.36 13.54
CA ALA A 326 24.29 -10.36 14.60
C ALA A 326 25.74 -10.34 15.13
N PRO A 327 26.09 -9.37 16.00
CA PRO A 327 27.46 -9.22 16.49
C PRO A 327 27.87 -10.42 17.35
N GLY A 328 29.11 -10.88 17.18
CA GLY A 328 29.72 -11.90 18.04
C GLY A 328 29.94 -11.40 19.47
N ALA A 329 30.25 -12.32 20.37
CA ALA A 329 30.52 -12.03 21.77
C ALA A 329 31.94 -11.47 22.00
N CYS A 330 32.90 -11.72 21.11
CA CYS A 330 34.32 -11.45 21.35
C CYS A 330 34.96 -10.50 20.32
N ARG A 331 34.18 -9.51 19.88
CA ARG A 331 34.53 -8.67 18.73
C ARG A 331 35.74 -7.77 19.00
N ARG A 332 35.91 -7.31 20.23
CA ARG A 332 37.06 -6.49 20.64
C ARG A 332 38.32 -7.34 20.71
N SER A 333 38.28 -8.51 21.34
CA SER A 333 39.41 -9.44 21.40
C SER A 333 39.83 -9.97 20.03
N CYS A 334 38.88 -10.13 19.10
CA CYS A 334 39.15 -10.51 17.71
C CYS A 334 39.53 -9.35 16.80
N ALA A 335 39.61 -8.12 17.32
CA ALA A 335 39.96 -6.90 16.56
C ALA A 335 39.09 -6.69 15.31
N VAL A 336 37.82 -7.11 15.35
CA VAL A 336 36.85 -6.92 14.25
C VAL A 336 35.98 -5.68 14.43
N CYS A 337 36.24 -4.90 15.47
CA CYS A 337 35.68 -3.58 15.70
C CYS A 337 36.67 -2.73 16.52
N THR A 338 36.43 -1.42 16.56
CA THR A 338 37.19 -0.47 17.38
C THR A 338 36.24 0.22 18.36
N PRO A 339 36.56 0.33 19.66
CA PRO A 339 35.79 1.15 20.59
C PRO A 339 35.73 2.60 20.12
N CYS A 340 34.55 3.19 20.07
CA CYS A 340 34.41 4.62 19.78
C CYS A 340 35.01 5.44 20.93
N SER A 341 35.88 6.39 20.60
CA SER A 341 36.60 7.23 21.57
C SER A 341 35.71 8.21 22.35
N ALA A 342 34.40 8.24 22.10
CA ALA A 342 33.44 9.13 22.73
C ALA A 342 32.50 8.45 23.76
N GLY A 343 32.65 7.14 24.01
CA GLY A 343 31.74 6.37 24.85
C GLY A 343 30.59 5.79 24.05
#